data_AF-A0A7C8PAK3-F1
#
_entry.id   AF-A0A7C8PAK3-F1
#
_cell.length_a   1.000
_cell.length_b   1.000
_cell.length_c   1.000
_cell.angle_alpha   90.00
_cell.angle_beta   90.00
_cell.angle_gamma   90.00
#
_symmetry.space_group_name_H-M   'P 1'
#
loop_
_entity.id
_entity.type
_entity.pdbx_description
1 polymer ?
#
loop_
_entity_poly.entity_id
_entity_poly.type
_entity_poly.pdbx_seq_one_letter_code
_entity_poly.pdbx_strand_id
1 'polypeptide(L)'
;MAPAHLLSSNDATVLEQIFDPESAPTPSPVTIDPSLPTFPHIKVYSTLTSLRSTEILAIRAAESGDINKALQLLTSAIDSTPTYCSAYNNRAQVHRMTVSLQDELEMDNLFSQNEEIREKVLKAYKDLSTAISLATPRTATEPISPQTAKMLANAHTQRATILHTTSKHFAERPKNLEIPRELEYLGNDLGAWEEAASRDFFWGGRYGNELAKAMAVHTNPYAKLCGSIVKEAMKKEIGEAF
;
A
#
# COMPACT_ATOMS: atom_id res chain seq x y z
N MET A 1 6.49 30.69 41.82
CA MET A 1 5.96 30.65 40.45
C MET A 1 7.10 30.22 39.53
N ALA A 2 7.07 28.99 39.04
CA ALA A 2 8.03 28.54 38.03
C ALA A 2 7.77 29.33 36.73
N PRO A 3 8.81 29.76 36.00
CA PRO A 3 8.62 30.47 34.74
C PRO A 3 7.96 29.53 33.73
N ALA A 4 6.93 30.02 33.04
CA ALA A 4 6.36 29.32 31.90
C ALA A 4 7.44 29.19 30.82
N HIS A 5 7.98 27.98 30.65
CA HIS A 5 8.94 27.70 29.59
C HIS A 5 8.18 27.80 28.26
N LEU A 6 8.40 28.90 27.53
CA LEU A 6 7.87 29.06 26.17
C LEU A 6 8.52 27.99 25.29
N LEU A 7 7.69 27.14 24.69
CA LEU A 7 8.10 26.14 23.73
C LEU A 7 8.82 26.82 22.56
N SER A 8 9.95 26.28 22.12
CA SER A 8 10.59 26.79 20.90
C SER A 8 9.69 26.53 19.69
N SER A 9 9.86 27.26 18.58
CA SER A 9 9.10 27.00 17.36
C SER A 9 9.25 25.54 16.89
N ASN A 10 10.43 24.94 17.09
CA ASN A 10 10.65 23.53 16.80
C ASN A 10 9.85 22.62 17.74
N ASP A 11 9.81 22.91 19.05
CA ASP A 11 9.05 22.10 20.01
C ASP A 11 7.53 22.21 19.76
N ALA A 12 7.05 23.40 19.42
CA ALA A 12 5.65 23.63 19.06
C ALA A 12 5.27 22.85 17.81
N THR A 13 6.11 22.86 16.77
CA THR A 13 5.91 22.07 15.55
C THR A 13 5.99 20.57 15.80
N VAL A 14 6.90 20.11 16.67
CA VAL A 14 6.99 18.68 17.04
C VAL A 14 5.75 18.25 17.84
N LEU A 15 5.29 19.06 18.80
CA LEU A 15 4.06 18.78 19.55
C LEU A 15 2.83 18.81 18.65
N GLU A 16 2.74 19.78 17.74
CA GLU A 16 1.70 19.84 16.72
C GLU A 16 1.72 18.58 15.86
N GLN A 17 2.88 18.04 15.49
CA GLN A 17 2.99 16.76 14.79
C GLN A 17 2.66 15.53 15.64
N ILE A 18 2.77 15.62 16.97
CA ILE A 18 2.35 14.55 17.88
C ILE A 18 0.83 14.54 18.03
N PHE A 19 0.20 15.72 18.04
CA PHE A 19 -1.25 15.87 18.24
C PHE A 19 -2.06 15.90 16.93
N ASP A 20 -1.45 16.40 15.85
CA ASP A 20 -1.92 16.42 14.47
C ASP A 20 -0.82 15.83 13.56
N PRO A 21 -0.70 14.49 13.52
CA PRO A 21 0.34 13.83 12.74
C PRO A 21 0.14 13.93 11.23
N GLU A 22 -0.99 14.48 10.75
CA GLU A 22 -1.19 14.84 9.34
C GLU A 22 -0.48 16.16 8.96
N SER A 23 -0.12 17.00 9.94
CA SER A 23 0.61 18.25 9.74
C SER A 23 2.12 18.08 9.48
N ALA A 24 2.65 16.86 9.58
CA ALA A 24 4.08 16.59 9.46
C ALA A 24 4.63 16.94 8.06
N PRO A 25 5.87 17.47 7.96
CA PRO A 25 6.45 17.89 6.69
C PRO A 25 6.61 16.65 5.81
N THR A 26 5.98 16.69 4.64
CA THR A 26 6.13 15.61 3.67
C THR A 26 7.58 15.56 3.17
N PRO A 27 8.22 14.38 3.14
CA PRO A 27 9.55 14.24 2.54
C PRO A 27 9.51 14.65 1.07
N SER A 28 10.65 15.10 0.53
CA SER A 28 10.74 15.73 -0.79
C SER A 28 9.91 14.99 -1.85
N PRO A 29 9.03 15.71 -2.57
CA PRO A 29 8.09 15.09 -3.50
C PRO A 29 8.83 14.34 -4.59
N VAL A 30 8.26 13.20 -5.02
CA VAL A 30 8.74 12.50 -6.22
C VAL A 30 8.62 13.44 -7.41
N THR A 31 9.69 13.58 -8.20
CA THR A 31 9.67 14.42 -9.39
C THR A 31 8.83 13.73 -10.47
N ILE A 32 7.63 14.27 -10.72
CA ILE A 32 6.75 13.82 -11.80
C ILE A 32 6.97 14.73 -12.99
N ASP A 33 7.42 14.15 -14.11
CA ASP A 33 7.66 14.88 -15.36
C ASP A 33 6.60 14.48 -16.41
N PRO A 34 5.65 15.38 -16.74
CA PRO A 34 4.61 15.13 -17.72
C PRO A 34 5.11 14.86 -19.15
N SER A 35 6.36 15.24 -19.47
CA SER A 35 6.95 15.02 -20.79
C SER A 35 7.44 13.59 -21.00
N LEU A 36 7.56 12.79 -19.93
CA LEU A 36 8.04 11.42 -20.01
C LEU A 36 6.97 10.48 -20.62
N PRO A 37 7.39 9.55 -21.50
CA PRO A 37 6.47 8.60 -22.12
C PRO A 37 5.95 7.59 -21.08
N THR A 38 4.74 7.10 -21.30
CA THR A 38 4.20 6.01 -20.48
C THR A 38 4.94 4.70 -20.74
N PHE A 39 5.44 4.06 -19.67
CA PHE A 39 6.20 2.80 -19.72
C PHE A 39 7.39 2.84 -20.70
N PRO A 40 8.44 3.64 -20.41
CA PRO A 40 9.57 3.85 -21.32
C PRO A 40 10.34 2.57 -21.69
N HIS A 41 10.17 1.49 -20.93
CA HIS A 41 10.76 0.19 -21.21
C HIS A 41 10.08 -0.56 -22.38
N ILE A 42 8.83 -0.21 -22.72
CA ILE A 42 8.10 -0.78 -23.87
C ILE A 42 8.35 0.10 -25.10
N LYS A 43 9.36 -0.26 -25.88
CA LYS A 43 9.82 0.56 -27.03
C LYS A 43 8.92 0.45 -28.27
N VAL A 44 8.12 -0.61 -28.38
CA VAL A 44 7.27 -0.86 -29.55
C VAL A 44 5.89 -0.27 -29.32
N TYR A 45 5.58 0.82 -30.05
CA TYR A 45 4.34 1.57 -29.89
C TYR A 45 3.07 0.74 -30.15
N SER A 46 3.08 -0.11 -31.18
CA SER A 46 1.95 -1.00 -31.51
C SER A 46 1.68 -2.02 -30.39
N THR A 47 2.74 -2.56 -29.78
CA THR A 47 2.64 -3.44 -28.60
C THR A 47 2.01 -2.71 -27.41
N LEU A 48 2.51 -1.50 -27.07
CA LEU A 48 1.94 -0.72 -25.97
C LEU A 48 0.46 -0.38 -26.21
N THR A 49 0.08 -0.09 -27.46
CA THR A 49 -1.31 0.19 -27.83
C THR A 49 -2.19 -1.04 -27.64
N SER A 50 -1.74 -2.21 -28.13
CA SER A 50 -2.45 -3.48 -27.96
C SER A 50 -2.60 -3.90 -26.49
N LEU A 51 -1.54 -3.73 -25.69
CA LEU A 51 -1.58 -4.00 -24.24
C LEU A 51 -2.60 -3.11 -23.52
N ARG A 52 -2.63 -1.81 -23.84
CA ARG A 52 -3.62 -0.88 -23.30
C ARG A 52 -5.04 -1.23 -23.70
N SER A 53 -5.26 -1.61 -24.95
CA SER A 53 -6.58 -2.08 -25.39
C SER A 53 -7.01 -3.34 -24.62
N THR A 54 -6.11 -4.29 -24.42
CA THR A 54 -6.36 -5.52 -23.66
C THR A 54 -6.68 -5.19 -22.19
N GLU A 55 -5.94 -4.26 -21.59
CA GLU A 55 -6.17 -3.78 -20.24
C GLU A 55 -7.55 -3.15 -20.07
N ILE A 56 -7.97 -2.27 -20.98
CA ILE A 56 -9.30 -1.65 -20.96
C ILE A 56 -10.40 -2.71 -21.05
N LEU A 57 -10.22 -3.73 -21.90
CA LEU A 57 -11.17 -4.83 -22.02
C LEU A 57 -11.24 -5.66 -20.74
N ALA A 58 -10.11 -5.89 -20.08
CA ALA A 58 -10.05 -6.62 -18.82
C ALA A 58 -10.74 -5.85 -17.68
N ILE A 59 -10.51 -4.53 -17.58
CA ILE A 59 -11.16 -3.68 -16.58
C ILE A 59 -12.68 -3.72 -16.78
N ARG A 60 -13.16 -3.55 -18.02
CA ARG A 60 -14.60 -3.62 -18.33
C ARG A 60 -15.19 -5.00 -18.00
N ALA A 61 -14.46 -6.08 -18.29
CA ALA A 61 -14.89 -7.43 -17.93
C ALA A 61 -15.05 -7.55 -16.40
N ALA A 62 -14.07 -7.09 -15.62
CA ALA A 62 -14.12 -7.10 -14.16
C ALA A 62 -15.26 -6.26 -13.61
N GLU A 63 -15.47 -5.05 -14.13
CA GLU A 63 -16.57 -4.15 -13.75
C GLU A 63 -17.95 -4.75 -14.06
N SER A 64 -18.05 -5.55 -15.13
CA SER A 64 -19.28 -6.29 -15.47
C SER A 64 -19.48 -7.59 -14.69
N GLY A 65 -18.56 -7.94 -13.78
CA GLY A 65 -18.59 -9.18 -13.00
C GLY A 65 -18.01 -10.41 -13.72
N ASP A 66 -17.52 -10.28 -14.95
CA ASP A 66 -16.85 -11.36 -15.68
C ASP A 66 -15.36 -11.46 -15.25
N ILE A 67 -15.18 -11.92 -14.02
CA ILE A 67 -13.87 -12.05 -13.36
C ILE A 67 -12.95 -13.00 -14.14
N ASN A 68 -13.48 -14.11 -14.64
CA ASN A 68 -12.69 -15.11 -15.36
C ASN A 68 -12.10 -14.53 -16.64
N LYS A 69 -12.91 -13.80 -17.42
CA LYS A 69 -12.42 -13.13 -18.62
C LYS A 69 -11.40 -12.05 -18.31
N ALA A 70 -11.60 -11.27 -17.25
CA ALA A 70 -10.64 -10.27 -16.81
C ALA A 70 -9.28 -10.90 -16.48
N LEU A 71 -9.27 -12.00 -15.71
CA LEU A 71 -8.05 -12.73 -15.37
C LEU A 71 -7.35 -13.32 -16.60
N GLN A 72 -8.10 -13.87 -17.55
CA GLN A 72 -7.56 -14.40 -18.81
C GLN A 72 -6.89 -13.30 -19.64
N LEU A 73 -7.56 -12.17 -19.83
CA LEU A 73 -7.02 -11.03 -20.59
C LEU A 73 -5.73 -10.50 -19.95
N LEU A 74 -5.72 -10.30 -18.63
CA LEU A 74 -4.54 -9.79 -17.91
C LEU A 74 -3.39 -10.79 -17.91
N THR A 75 -3.69 -12.09 -17.78
CA THR A 75 -2.67 -13.15 -17.87
C THR A 75 -2.05 -13.19 -19.27
N SER A 76 -2.86 -13.09 -20.32
CA SER A 76 -2.34 -13.02 -21.69
C SER A 76 -1.45 -11.79 -21.95
N ALA A 77 -1.78 -10.64 -21.36
CA ALA A 77 -0.96 -9.45 -21.43
C ALA A 77 0.39 -9.63 -20.71
N ILE A 78 0.38 -10.30 -19.55
CA ILE A 78 1.58 -10.63 -18.78
C ILE A 78 2.46 -11.64 -19.52
N ASP A 79 1.87 -12.71 -20.06
CA ASP A 79 2.62 -13.76 -20.76
C ASP A 79 3.30 -13.23 -22.03
N SER A 80 2.61 -12.33 -22.74
CA SER A 80 3.15 -11.69 -23.94
C SER A 80 4.15 -10.58 -23.65
N THR A 81 4.01 -9.86 -22.53
CA THR A 81 4.92 -8.79 -22.11
C THR A 81 5.12 -8.79 -20.59
N PRO A 82 6.04 -9.63 -20.05
CA PRO A 82 6.26 -9.77 -18.62
C PRO A 82 6.76 -8.50 -17.91
N THR A 83 7.19 -7.49 -18.65
CA THR A 83 7.62 -6.19 -18.11
C THR A 83 6.46 -5.20 -17.97
N TYR A 84 5.24 -5.53 -18.43
CA TYR A 84 4.08 -4.64 -18.37
C TYR A 84 3.44 -4.61 -16.98
N CYS A 85 4.01 -3.80 -16.09
CA CYS A 85 3.61 -3.69 -14.68
C CYS A 85 2.12 -3.36 -14.45
N SER A 86 1.49 -2.63 -15.36
CA SER A 86 0.06 -2.27 -15.25
C SER A 86 -0.85 -3.50 -15.23
N ALA A 87 -0.54 -4.53 -16.03
CA ALA A 87 -1.34 -5.75 -16.05
C ALA A 87 -1.28 -6.52 -14.72
N TYR A 88 -0.11 -6.56 -14.07
CA TYR A 88 0.03 -7.15 -12.73
C TYR A 88 -0.79 -6.37 -11.71
N ASN A 89 -0.69 -5.04 -11.69
CA ASN A 89 -1.46 -4.19 -10.75
C ASN A 89 -2.99 -4.41 -10.90
N ASN A 90 -3.47 -4.53 -12.14
CA ASN A 90 -4.90 -4.77 -12.38
C ASN A 90 -5.31 -6.21 -12.07
N ARG A 91 -4.44 -7.21 -12.33
CA ARG A 91 -4.75 -8.62 -12.01
C ARG A 91 -4.83 -8.82 -10.50
N ALA A 92 -3.98 -8.14 -9.74
CA ALA A 92 -4.11 -8.08 -8.29
C ALA A 92 -5.46 -7.51 -7.84
N GLN A 93 -5.91 -6.40 -8.43
CA GLN A 93 -7.23 -5.84 -8.12
C GLN A 93 -8.36 -6.84 -8.44
N VAL A 94 -8.29 -7.56 -9.55
CA VAL A 94 -9.30 -8.58 -9.92
C VAL A 94 -9.30 -9.75 -8.91
N HIS A 95 -8.12 -10.21 -8.46
CA HIS A 95 -8.03 -11.20 -7.40
C HIS A 95 -8.69 -10.73 -6.10
N ARG A 96 -8.45 -9.47 -5.70
CA ARG A 96 -9.07 -8.86 -4.52
C ARG A 96 -10.58 -8.70 -4.65
N MET A 97 -11.07 -8.27 -5.81
CA MET A 97 -12.52 -8.20 -6.09
C MET A 97 -13.19 -9.57 -5.96
N THR A 98 -12.50 -10.64 -6.35
CA THR A 98 -13.02 -12.01 -6.21
C THR A 98 -13.21 -12.38 -4.74
N VAL A 99 -12.31 -11.92 -3.85
CA VAL A 99 -12.42 -12.14 -2.41
C VAL A 99 -13.61 -11.36 -1.84
N SER A 100 -13.75 -10.08 -2.19
CA SER A 100 -14.88 -9.25 -1.77
C SER A 100 -16.24 -9.83 -2.15
N LEU A 101 -16.33 -10.49 -3.32
CA LEU A 101 -17.56 -11.16 -3.76
C LEU A 101 -17.87 -12.45 -2.99
N GLN A 102 -16.86 -13.08 -2.39
CA GLN A 102 -17.03 -14.32 -1.63
C GLN A 102 -17.36 -14.04 -0.15
N ASP A 103 -16.64 -13.11 0.47
CA ASP A 103 -16.81 -12.79 1.89
C ASP A 103 -16.28 -11.37 2.21
N GLU A 104 -17.20 -10.42 2.46
CA GLU A 104 -16.85 -9.04 2.82
C GLU A 104 -16.16 -8.94 4.20
N LEU A 105 -16.37 -9.91 5.09
CA LEU A 105 -15.84 -9.89 6.46
C LEU A 105 -14.39 -10.37 6.54
N GLU A 106 -13.91 -11.13 5.55
CA GLU A 106 -12.52 -11.62 5.46
C GLU A 106 -11.71 -10.92 4.36
N MET A 107 -12.12 -9.74 3.90
CA MET A 107 -11.50 -9.08 2.76
C MET A 107 -9.99 -8.90 2.88
N ASP A 108 -9.26 -9.38 1.88
CA ASP A 108 -7.84 -9.07 1.64
C ASP A 108 -6.85 -9.45 2.75
N ASN A 109 -7.11 -10.54 3.48
CA ASN A 109 -6.23 -10.95 4.57
C ASN A 109 -5.56 -12.32 4.33
N LEU A 110 -4.25 -12.39 4.54
CA LEU A 110 -3.44 -13.60 4.30
C LEU A 110 -3.61 -14.66 5.40
N PHE A 111 -4.35 -14.34 6.47
CA PHE A 111 -4.60 -15.21 7.61
C PHE A 111 -6.05 -15.71 7.67
N SER A 112 -6.80 -15.55 6.57
CA SER A 112 -8.18 -16.03 6.41
C SER A 112 -8.26 -17.52 6.74
N GLN A 113 -9.35 -17.99 7.33
CA GLN A 113 -9.54 -19.43 7.55
C GLN A 113 -9.79 -20.17 6.24
N ASN A 114 -10.32 -19.48 5.23
CA ASN A 114 -10.58 -20.01 3.90
C ASN A 114 -9.30 -20.05 3.04
N GLU A 115 -8.87 -21.25 2.66
CA GLU A 115 -7.68 -21.47 1.84
C GLU A 115 -7.77 -20.83 0.45
N GLU A 116 -8.95 -20.86 -0.17
CA GLU A 116 -9.17 -20.27 -1.50
C GLU A 116 -9.02 -18.73 -1.45
N ILE A 117 -9.52 -18.10 -0.38
CA ILE A 117 -9.33 -16.67 -0.15
C ILE A 117 -7.85 -16.38 0.06
N ARG A 118 -7.16 -17.11 0.95
CA ARG A 118 -5.72 -16.93 1.18
C ARG A 118 -4.91 -17.03 -0.11
N GLU A 119 -5.21 -18.01 -0.97
CA GLU A 119 -4.52 -18.20 -2.24
C GLU A 119 -4.70 -16.98 -3.17
N LYS A 120 -5.93 -16.44 -3.26
CA LYS A 120 -6.23 -15.24 -4.08
C LYS A 120 -5.54 -14.00 -3.54
N VAL A 121 -5.56 -13.78 -2.22
CA VAL A 121 -4.87 -12.66 -1.57
C VAL A 121 -3.36 -12.77 -1.79
N LEU A 122 -2.79 -13.97 -1.68
CA LEU A 122 -1.38 -14.21 -1.95
C LEU A 122 -1.02 -13.94 -3.42
N LYS A 123 -1.85 -14.36 -4.39
CA LYS A 123 -1.66 -14.02 -5.81
C LYS A 123 -1.68 -12.51 -6.03
N ALA A 124 -2.64 -11.80 -5.41
CA ALA A 124 -2.69 -10.34 -5.46
C ALA A 124 -1.42 -9.70 -4.88
N TYR A 125 -0.95 -10.16 -3.72
CA TYR A 125 0.28 -9.67 -3.09
C TYR A 125 1.51 -9.84 -4.00
N LYS A 126 1.65 -11.00 -4.64
CA LYS A 126 2.75 -11.29 -5.56
C LYS A 126 2.71 -10.38 -6.78
N ASP A 127 1.54 -10.26 -7.41
CA ASP A 127 1.34 -9.39 -8.57
C ASP A 127 1.66 -7.92 -8.23
N LEU A 128 1.21 -7.40 -7.08
CA LEU A 128 1.52 -6.03 -6.64
C LEU A 128 3.02 -5.85 -6.42
N SER A 129 3.68 -6.85 -5.83
CA SER A 129 5.12 -6.80 -5.60
C SER A 129 5.92 -6.78 -6.90
N THR A 130 5.49 -7.57 -7.90
CA THR A 130 6.06 -7.52 -9.25
C THR A 130 5.79 -6.19 -9.93
N ALA A 131 4.56 -5.66 -9.87
CA ALA A 131 4.19 -4.38 -10.46
C ALA A 131 5.04 -3.22 -9.91
N ILE A 132 5.20 -3.17 -8.58
CA ILE A 132 6.05 -2.18 -7.90
C ILE A 132 7.50 -2.35 -8.36
N SER A 133 8.06 -3.56 -8.27
CA SER A 133 9.46 -3.82 -8.65
C SER A 133 9.78 -3.44 -10.09
N LEU A 134 8.84 -3.60 -11.03
CA LEU A 134 9.02 -3.26 -12.44
C LEU A 134 8.92 -1.76 -12.73
N ALA A 135 8.23 -1.01 -11.87
CA ALA A 135 7.92 0.39 -12.09
C ALA A 135 8.71 1.36 -11.21
N THR A 136 9.27 0.89 -10.10
CA THR A 136 10.10 1.69 -9.21
C THR A 136 11.34 2.18 -9.99
N PRO A 137 11.63 3.50 -9.95
CA PRO A 137 12.82 4.05 -10.61
C PRO A 137 14.10 3.50 -9.99
N ARG A 138 15.22 3.54 -10.74
CA ARG A 138 16.51 2.99 -10.27
C ARG A 138 17.13 3.86 -9.18
N THR A 139 16.85 5.16 -9.21
CA THR A 139 17.32 6.11 -8.20
C THR A 139 16.16 6.94 -7.65
N ALA A 140 16.29 7.41 -6.41
CA ALA A 140 15.25 8.19 -5.74
C ALA A 140 14.99 9.57 -6.38
N THR A 141 15.91 10.04 -7.22
CA THR A 141 15.84 11.35 -7.90
C THR A 141 15.45 11.23 -9.38
N GLU A 142 15.34 10.02 -9.92
CA GLU A 142 14.92 9.80 -11.31
C GLU A 142 13.46 10.24 -11.48
N PRO A 143 13.17 11.16 -12.41
CA PRO A 143 11.80 11.59 -12.64
C PRO A 143 10.98 10.46 -13.25
N ILE A 144 9.69 10.40 -12.90
CA ILE A 144 8.77 9.38 -13.41
C ILE A 144 7.59 10.02 -14.14
N SER A 145 7.00 9.28 -15.09
CA SER A 145 5.79 9.73 -15.80
C SER A 145 4.58 9.79 -14.87
N PRO A 146 3.57 10.64 -15.13
CA PRO A 146 2.33 10.69 -14.36
C PRO A 146 1.61 9.33 -14.29
N GLN A 147 1.64 8.55 -15.37
CA GLN A 147 1.02 7.23 -15.41
C GLN A 147 1.78 6.23 -14.53
N THR A 148 3.11 6.27 -14.53
CA THR A 148 3.93 5.45 -13.61
C THR A 148 3.66 5.82 -12.16
N ALA A 149 3.59 7.12 -11.84
CA ALA A 149 3.27 7.59 -10.50
C ALA A 149 1.90 7.08 -10.05
N LYS A 150 0.85 7.24 -10.87
CA LYS A 150 -0.49 6.73 -10.56
C LYS A 150 -0.51 5.22 -10.33
N MET A 151 0.18 4.46 -11.18
CA MET A 151 0.25 3.01 -11.07
C MET A 151 0.97 2.61 -9.76
N LEU A 152 2.12 3.22 -9.44
CA LEU A 152 2.85 2.98 -8.19
C LEU A 152 2.03 3.36 -6.96
N ALA A 153 1.35 4.50 -7.00
CA ALA A 153 0.46 4.97 -5.95
C ALA A 153 -0.62 3.92 -5.66
N ASN A 154 -1.27 3.43 -6.71
CA ASN A 154 -2.29 2.38 -6.60
C ASN A 154 -1.71 1.06 -6.09
N ALA A 155 -0.59 0.59 -6.65
CA ALA A 155 -0.02 -0.71 -6.30
C ALA A 155 0.43 -0.75 -4.83
N HIS A 156 1.13 0.29 -4.36
CA HIS A 156 1.51 0.41 -2.96
C HIS A 156 0.28 0.49 -2.04
N THR A 157 -0.74 1.27 -2.41
CA THR A 157 -1.96 1.39 -1.60
C THR A 157 -2.67 0.05 -1.46
N GLN A 158 -2.82 -0.71 -2.55
CA GLN A 158 -3.45 -2.04 -2.49
C GLN A 158 -2.64 -3.02 -1.65
N ARG A 159 -1.31 -3.02 -1.78
CA ARG A 159 -0.44 -3.92 -1.01
C ARG A 159 -0.45 -3.55 0.48
N ALA A 160 -0.49 -2.25 0.79
CA ALA A 160 -0.68 -1.74 2.14
C ALA A 160 -2.00 -2.22 2.75
N THR A 161 -3.10 -2.19 2.00
CA THR A 161 -4.40 -2.70 2.47
C THR A 161 -4.32 -4.19 2.82
N ILE A 162 -3.70 -5.02 1.98
CA ILE A 162 -3.52 -6.45 2.28
C ILE A 162 -2.73 -6.64 3.58
N LEU A 163 -1.60 -5.95 3.73
CA LEU A 163 -0.75 -6.06 4.91
C LEU A 163 -1.46 -5.54 6.17
N HIS A 164 -2.18 -4.44 6.06
CA HIS A 164 -2.93 -3.82 7.15
C HIS A 164 -4.09 -4.70 7.63
N THR A 165 -4.88 -5.26 6.71
CA THR A 165 -5.96 -6.16 7.10
C THR A 165 -5.38 -7.46 7.66
N THR A 166 -4.32 -8.00 7.06
CA THR A 166 -3.61 -9.17 7.62
C THR A 166 -3.10 -8.90 9.04
N SER A 167 -2.55 -7.71 9.33
CA SER A 167 -2.08 -7.37 10.68
C SER A 167 -3.23 -7.26 11.70
N LYS A 168 -4.41 -6.80 11.28
CA LYS A 168 -5.62 -6.78 12.13
C LYS A 168 -6.08 -8.19 12.53
N HIS A 169 -5.92 -9.16 11.64
CA HIS A 169 -6.28 -10.57 11.88
C HIS A 169 -5.09 -11.42 12.36
N PHE A 170 -3.99 -10.80 12.79
CA PHE A 170 -2.78 -11.51 13.20
C PHE A 170 -3.02 -12.54 14.31
N ALA A 171 -3.85 -12.20 15.30
CA ALA A 171 -4.20 -13.10 16.40
C ALA A 171 -5.07 -14.29 15.98
N GLU A 172 -5.76 -14.18 14.85
CA GLU A 172 -6.66 -15.19 14.30
C GLU A 172 -5.96 -16.16 13.33
N ARG A 173 -4.65 -15.98 13.12
CA ARG A 173 -3.87 -16.79 12.19
C ARG A 173 -4.03 -18.30 12.47
N PRO A 174 -4.30 -19.12 11.44
CA PRO A 174 -4.33 -20.56 11.60
C PRO A 174 -2.99 -21.07 12.14
N LYS A 175 -3.02 -21.89 13.20
CA LYS A 175 -1.82 -22.31 13.95
C LYS A 175 -0.77 -23.03 13.09
N ASN A 176 -1.20 -23.76 12.07
CA ASN A 176 -0.34 -24.52 11.17
C ASN A 176 -0.06 -23.78 9.85
N LEU A 177 -0.48 -22.52 9.71
CA LEU A 177 -0.22 -21.75 8.50
C LEU A 177 1.23 -21.27 8.51
N GLU A 178 2.01 -21.76 7.56
CA GLU A 178 3.33 -21.24 7.26
C GLU A 178 3.20 -19.88 6.57
N ILE A 179 4.07 -18.94 6.95
CA ILE A 179 4.13 -17.63 6.30
C ILE A 179 4.72 -17.85 4.90
N PRO A 180 4.10 -17.32 3.83
CA PRO A 180 4.63 -17.45 2.49
C PRO A 180 6.07 -16.92 2.39
N ARG A 181 6.90 -17.56 1.56
CA ARG A 181 8.32 -17.23 1.39
C ARG A 181 8.59 -15.75 1.16
N GLU A 182 7.73 -15.08 0.39
CA GLU A 182 7.85 -13.66 0.09
C GLU A 182 7.67 -12.75 1.31
N LEU A 183 7.10 -13.27 2.40
CA LEU A 183 6.74 -12.57 3.64
C LEU A 183 7.48 -13.12 4.87
N GLU A 184 8.34 -14.13 4.70
CA GLU A 184 9.11 -14.74 5.80
C GLU A 184 9.90 -13.71 6.63
N TYR A 185 10.37 -12.63 6.00
CA TYR A 185 11.10 -11.54 6.66
C TYR A 185 10.26 -10.79 7.71
N LEU A 186 8.92 -10.86 7.64
CA LEU A 186 8.03 -10.30 8.66
C LEU A 186 7.87 -11.25 9.86
N GLY A 187 8.00 -12.56 9.62
CA GLY A 187 7.92 -13.58 10.65
C GLY A 187 6.65 -13.52 11.50
N ASN A 188 6.78 -14.05 12.72
CA ASN A 188 5.72 -14.03 13.74
C ASN A 188 5.76 -12.74 14.59
N ASP A 189 5.91 -11.59 13.96
CA ASP A 189 6.00 -10.28 14.62
C ASP A 189 4.94 -9.32 14.09
N LEU A 190 3.88 -9.08 14.88
CA LEU A 190 2.81 -8.14 14.53
C LEU A 190 3.35 -6.74 14.16
N GLY A 191 4.38 -6.27 14.86
CA GLY A 191 4.98 -4.95 14.62
C GLY A 191 5.58 -4.87 13.22
N ALA A 192 6.22 -5.94 12.74
CA ALA A 192 6.78 -6.00 11.39
C ALA A 192 5.68 -5.90 10.31
N TRP A 193 4.51 -6.54 10.53
CA TRP A 193 3.37 -6.44 9.60
C TRP A 193 2.76 -5.03 9.59
N GLU A 194 2.58 -4.41 10.76
CA GLU A 194 2.09 -3.02 10.86
C GLU A 194 3.07 -2.03 10.21
N GLU A 195 4.38 -2.19 10.43
CA GLU A 195 5.41 -1.35 9.82
C GLU A 195 5.45 -1.54 8.30
N ALA A 196 5.35 -2.77 7.80
CA ALA A 196 5.30 -3.04 6.37
C ALA A 196 4.07 -2.41 5.70
N ALA A 197 2.90 -2.49 6.34
CA ALA A 197 1.68 -1.82 5.88
C ALA A 197 1.86 -0.29 5.85
N SER A 198 2.38 0.28 6.94
CA SER A 198 2.63 1.73 7.06
C SER A 198 3.62 2.23 6.01
N ARG A 199 4.66 1.45 5.72
CA ARG A 199 5.66 1.78 4.69
C ARG A 199 5.05 1.81 3.30
N ASP A 200 4.17 0.85 2.98
CA ASP A 200 3.49 0.87 1.68
C ASP A 200 2.48 2.00 1.57
N PHE A 201 1.71 2.31 2.62
CA PHE A 201 0.84 3.49 2.61
C PHE A 201 1.64 4.78 2.41
N PHE A 202 2.78 4.90 3.07
CA PHE A 202 3.69 6.03 2.89
C PHE A 202 4.12 6.21 1.43
N TRP A 203 4.55 5.14 0.76
CA TRP A 203 4.92 5.20 -0.66
C TRP A 203 3.71 5.45 -1.57
N GLY A 204 2.55 4.87 -1.26
CA GLY A 204 1.30 5.17 -1.94
C GLY A 204 0.97 6.68 -1.91
N GLY A 205 1.08 7.29 -0.73
CA GLY A 205 0.92 8.73 -0.55
C GLY A 205 1.98 9.55 -1.28
N ARG A 206 3.24 9.12 -1.22
CA ARG A 206 4.36 9.81 -1.89
C ARG A 206 4.21 9.85 -3.42
N TYR A 207 3.57 8.84 -4.01
CA TYR A 207 3.25 8.81 -5.44
C TYR A 207 1.91 9.48 -5.80
N GLY A 208 1.17 10.01 -4.83
CA GLY A 208 -0.01 10.85 -5.04
C GLY A 208 -1.36 10.21 -4.69
N ASN A 209 -1.41 9.14 -3.88
CA ASN A 209 -2.67 8.60 -3.37
C ASN A 209 -3.03 9.24 -2.00
N GLU A 210 -4.06 10.10 -1.98
CA GLU A 210 -4.47 10.82 -0.77
C GLU A 210 -4.97 9.90 0.36
N LEU A 211 -5.70 8.83 0.01
CA LEU A 211 -6.14 7.85 1.01
C LEU A 211 -4.93 7.18 1.68
N ALA A 212 -3.93 6.79 0.88
CA ALA A 212 -2.72 6.18 1.40
C ALA A 212 -1.90 7.15 2.24
N LYS A 213 -1.87 8.44 1.88
CA LYS A 213 -1.24 9.49 2.68
C LYS A 213 -1.87 9.59 4.07
N ALA A 214 -3.20 9.67 4.15
CA ALA A 214 -3.91 9.68 5.43
C ALA A 214 -3.68 8.38 6.22
N MET A 215 -3.79 7.23 5.54
CA MET A 215 -3.56 5.93 6.17
C MET A 215 -2.13 5.76 6.70
N ALA A 216 -1.11 6.27 6.02
CA ALA A 216 0.29 6.20 6.44
C ALA A 216 0.50 6.82 7.83
N VAL A 217 -0.22 7.90 8.11
CA VAL A 217 -0.21 8.58 9.40
C VAL A 217 -0.86 7.69 10.46
N HIS A 218 -2.07 7.18 10.19
CA HIS A 218 -2.83 6.37 11.15
C HIS A 218 -2.21 4.98 11.44
N THR A 219 -1.50 4.40 10.47
CA THR A 219 -0.88 3.09 10.63
C THR A 219 0.53 3.15 11.20
N ASN A 220 1.13 4.34 11.36
CA ASN A 220 2.49 4.48 11.85
C ASN A 220 2.62 3.99 13.32
N PRO A 221 3.32 2.88 13.59
CA PRO A 221 3.42 2.31 14.93
C PRO A 221 4.17 3.25 15.89
N TYR A 222 5.12 4.05 15.40
CA TYR A 222 5.84 5.03 16.20
C TYR A 222 4.92 6.17 16.65
N ALA A 223 4.07 6.68 15.75
CA ALA A 223 3.11 7.73 16.10
C ALA A 223 2.10 7.23 17.17
N LYS A 224 1.63 5.98 17.06
CA LYS A 224 0.76 5.36 18.07
C LYS A 224 1.44 5.27 19.44
N LEU A 225 2.68 4.79 19.49
CA LEU A 225 3.45 4.63 20.73
C LEU A 225 3.76 5.99 21.39
N CYS A 226 4.24 6.97 20.62
CA CYS A 226 4.48 8.31 21.11
C CYS A 226 3.18 8.95 21.65
N GLY A 227 2.08 8.81 20.91
CA GLY A 227 0.76 9.30 21.34
C GLY A 227 0.28 8.66 22.64
N SER A 228 0.45 7.35 22.82
CA SER A 228 0.09 6.68 24.09
C SER A 228 0.95 7.12 25.26
N ILE A 229 2.28 7.24 25.06
CA ILE A 229 3.21 7.66 26.11
C ILE A 229 2.91 9.10 26.55
N VAL A 230 2.73 10.02 25.59
CA VAL A 230 2.41 11.42 25.88
C VAL A 230 1.05 11.53 26.58
N LYS A 231 0.04 10.77 26.14
CA LYS A 231 -1.29 10.76 26.78
C LYS A 231 -1.25 10.21 28.20
N GLU A 232 -0.44 9.19 28.47
CA GLU A 232 -0.23 8.66 29.82
C GLU A 232 0.52 9.65 30.72
N ALA A 233 1.58 10.28 30.20
CA ALA A 233 2.31 11.32 30.92
C ALA A 233 1.40 12.50 31.29
N MET A 234 0.60 13.00 30.33
CA MET A 234 -0.36 14.08 30.58
C MET A 234 -1.43 13.70 31.60
N LYS A 235 -1.97 12.48 31.53
CA LYS A 235 -2.94 11.99 32.52
C LYS A 235 -2.36 11.95 33.93
N LYS A 236 -1.08 11.56 34.04
CA LYS A 236 -0.38 11.52 35.32
C LYS A 236 -0.19 12.92 35.90
N GLU A 237 0.30 13.86 35.10
CA GLU A 237 0.50 15.25 35.53
C GLU A 237 -0.83 15.97 35.89
N ILE A 238 -1.90 15.73 35.14
CA ILE A 238 -3.23 16.31 35.43
C ILE A 238 -3.88 15.64 36.64
N GLY A 239 -3.66 14.33 36.83
CA GLY A 239 -4.17 13.57 37.98
C GLY A 239 -3.44 13.88 39.29
N GLU A 240 -2.18 14.31 39.23
CA GLU A 240 -1.39 14.78 40.38
C GLU A 240 -1.67 16.26 40.74
N ALA A 241 -2.43 16.98 39.91
CA ALA A 241 -2.78 18.39 40.11
C ALA A 241 -4.08 18.62 40.93
N PHE A 242 -4.68 17.58 41.50
CA PHE A 242 -5.85 17.60 42.40
C PHE A 242 -5.60 16.74 43.64
#